data_AF-A0A3L6RNH6-F1
#
_entry.id   AF-A0A3L6RNH6-F1
#
_cell.length_a   1.000
_cell.length_b   1.000
_cell.length_c   1.000
_cell.angle_alpha   90.00
_cell.angle_beta   90.00
_cell.angle_gamma   90.00
#
_symmetry.space_group_name_H-M   'P 1'
#
loop_
_entity.id
_entity.type
_entity.pdbx_description
1 polymer ?
#
loop_
_entity_poly.entity_id
_entity_poly.type
_entity_poly.pdbx_seq_one_letter_code
_entity_poly.pdbx_strand_id
1 'polypeptide(L)'
;MFRIDPYIARIFKERNLPGSETKQSQLMRFKLRVLTLLDIYLQRNPGKTLVLEVYSFLMQAFVKSHGADGGEQFRQRIAGILQRRIFKGREYPEGNGIEFSKLERLLEKALRLASRSRYSTVASVAQNAAFWILKIINSMNCSEEELASVVDKFRSILNDYDRKKSRLKLGFVREVVRRNPWIGQELFGLVVQKVEGARAEYRRNQLLELVDCILKSWVGDASEVWTNHLAQLCELIREVLSKVPENKSRRREVRNFCTRILQAVLKFNLKEQFQNALSPETYSLCQAQLGTAFAPFKKDSE
;
A
#
# COMPACT_ATOMS: atom_id res chain seq x y z
N MET A 1 18.83 65.00 -20.60
CA MET A 1 18.80 63.63 -20.03
C MET A 1 17.40 63.39 -19.48
N PHE A 2 16.56 62.61 -20.17
CA PHE A 2 15.17 62.38 -19.77
C PHE A 2 15.14 61.51 -18.50
N ARG A 3 14.67 62.08 -17.38
CA ARG A 3 14.42 61.34 -16.15
C ARG A 3 13.13 60.56 -16.33
N ILE A 4 13.23 59.25 -16.49
CA ILE A 4 12.06 58.37 -16.47
C ILE A 4 11.43 58.47 -15.08
N ASP A 5 10.13 58.76 -15.05
CA ASP A 5 9.35 58.88 -13.83
C ASP A 5 9.44 57.57 -12.99
N PRO A 6 9.69 57.64 -11.67
CA PRO A 6 9.82 56.46 -10.80
C PRO A 6 8.59 55.54 -10.80
N TYR A 7 7.39 56.09 -11.05
CA TYR A 7 6.15 55.34 -11.20
C TYR A 7 6.13 54.57 -12.52
N ILE A 8 6.58 55.18 -13.61
CA ILE A 8 6.75 54.50 -14.91
C ILE A 8 7.79 53.38 -14.80
N ALA A 9 8.91 53.62 -14.11
CA ALA A 9 9.91 52.59 -13.84
C ALA A 9 9.36 51.42 -13.00
N ARG A 10 8.48 51.70 -12.01
CA ARG A 10 7.74 50.66 -11.27
C ARG A 10 6.78 49.89 -12.16
N ILE A 11 6.03 50.56 -13.02
CA ILE A 11 5.12 49.92 -13.98
C ILE A 11 5.90 49.00 -14.94
N PHE A 12 7.08 49.39 -15.41
CA PHE A 12 7.94 48.53 -16.24
C PHE A 12 8.57 47.37 -15.46
N LYS A 13 8.74 47.51 -14.15
CA LYS A 13 9.24 46.44 -13.28
C LYS A 13 8.13 45.44 -12.91
N GLU A 14 6.89 45.91 -12.81
CA GLU A 14 5.70 45.11 -12.50
C GLU A 14 5.08 44.46 -13.75
N ARG A 15 5.11 45.14 -14.89
CA ARG A 15 4.77 44.57 -16.20
C ARG A 15 6.04 43.98 -16.82
N ASN A 16 6.25 42.68 -16.60
CA ASN A 16 7.22 41.89 -17.36
C ASN A 16 7.16 42.28 -18.85
N LEU A 17 8.21 42.94 -19.34
CA LEU A 17 8.34 43.36 -20.74
C LEU A 17 8.20 42.12 -21.66
N PRO A 18 7.55 42.24 -22.83
CA PRO A 18 7.56 41.17 -23.81
C PRO A 18 9.01 40.97 -24.28
N GLY A 19 9.66 39.92 -23.77
CA GLY A 19 11.08 39.62 -23.99
C GLY A 19 11.92 39.43 -22.72
N SER A 20 11.42 39.75 -21.52
CA SER A 20 12.14 39.56 -20.25
C SER A 20 12.02 38.14 -19.67
N GLU A 21 11.91 37.14 -20.53
CA GLU A 21 11.86 35.75 -20.09
C GLU A 21 13.21 35.33 -19.53
N THR A 22 13.25 34.96 -18.25
CA THR A 22 14.45 34.37 -17.67
C THR A 22 14.72 33.02 -18.33
N LYS A 23 15.99 32.60 -18.42
CA LYS A 23 16.35 31.25 -18.91
C LYS A 23 15.55 30.14 -18.21
N GLN A 24 15.20 30.37 -16.94
CA GLN A 24 14.36 29.46 -16.14
C GLN A 24 12.90 29.43 -16.62
N SER A 25 12.31 30.56 -17.01
CA SER A 25 10.93 30.59 -17.54
C SER A 25 10.84 29.91 -18.90
N GLN A 26 11.83 30.14 -19.78
CA GLN A 26 11.94 29.46 -21.07
C GLN A 26 12.07 27.94 -20.90
N LEU A 27 12.96 27.50 -20.00
CA LEU A 27 13.13 26.09 -19.68
C LEU A 27 11.84 25.47 -19.12
N MET A 28 11.10 26.19 -18.27
CA MET A 28 9.82 25.73 -17.75
C MET A 28 8.78 25.54 -18.87
N ARG A 29 8.68 26.49 -19.81
CA ARG A 29 7.79 26.38 -20.97
C ARG A 29 8.15 25.18 -21.85
N PHE A 30 9.44 24.97 -22.10
CA PHE A 30 9.92 23.80 -22.83
C PHE A 30 9.51 22.50 -22.12
N LYS A 31 9.80 22.38 -20.83
CA LYS A 31 9.40 21.22 -20.00
C LYS A 31 7.89 20.95 -20.08
N LEU A 32 7.05 21.98 -19.99
CA LEU A 32 5.59 21.84 -20.08
C LEU A 32 5.12 21.42 -21.49
N ARG A 33 5.78 21.90 -22.55
CA ARG A 33 5.50 21.46 -23.94
C ARG A 33 5.86 19.98 -24.12
N VAL A 34 7.00 19.54 -23.61
CA VAL A 34 7.39 18.11 -23.62
C VAL A 34 6.33 17.26 -22.89
N LEU A 35 5.87 17.69 -21.71
CA LEU A 35 4.80 16.99 -20.99
C LEU A 35 3.49 16.95 -21.79
N THR A 36 3.20 17.97 -22.60
CA THR A 36 2.01 18.00 -23.45
C THR A 36 2.12 16.96 -24.58
N LEU A 37 3.29 16.82 -25.20
CA LEU A 37 3.54 15.78 -26.19
C LEU A 37 3.41 14.38 -25.59
N LEU A 38 3.95 14.17 -24.39
CA LEU A 38 3.80 12.89 -23.67
C LEU A 38 2.35 12.60 -23.31
N ASP A 39 1.58 13.60 -22.87
CA ASP A 39 0.14 13.46 -22.58
C ASP A 39 -0.64 13.01 -23.83
N ILE A 40 -0.37 13.63 -24.98
CA ILE A 40 -0.97 13.24 -26.27
C ILE A 40 -0.56 11.82 -26.67
N TYR A 41 0.72 11.46 -26.53
CA TYR A 41 1.20 10.12 -26.84
C TYR A 41 0.50 9.06 -25.98
N LEU A 42 0.45 9.26 -24.66
CA LEU A 42 -0.19 8.34 -23.71
C LEU A 42 -1.70 8.23 -23.95
N GLN A 43 -2.35 9.33 -24.34
CA GLN A 43 -3.78 9.30 -24.70
C GLN A 43 -4.04 8.44 -25.94
N ARG A 44 -3.15 8.49 -26.95
CA ARG A 44 -3.32 7.74 -28.20
C ARG A 44 -2.83 6.29 -28.12
N ASN A 45 -1.97 5.97 -27.15
CA ASN A 45 -1.28 4.68 -27.07
C ASN A 45 -1.29 4.04 -25.66
N PRO A 46 -2.44 3.96 -24.96
CA PRO A 46 -2.47 3.55 -23.55
C PRO A 46 -2.03 2.08 -23.32
N GLY A 47 -2.29 1.17 -24.26
CA GLY A 47 -1.90 -0.24 -24.18
C GLY A 47 -0.46 -0.58 -24.64
N LYS A 48 0.33 0.39 -25.12
CA LYS A 48 1.67 0.10 -25.66
C LYS A 48 2.70 -0.12 -24.54
N THR A 49 3.62 -1.07 -24.73
CA THR A 49 4.69 -1.37 -23.77
C THR A 49 5.59 -0.17 -23.44
N LEU A 50 5.75 0.77 -24.39
CA LEU A 50 6.52 2.01 -24.18
C LEU A 50 5.94 2.91 -23.07
N VAL A 51 4.67 2.74 -22.70
CA VAL A 51 4.05 3.44 -21.57
C VAL A 51 4.81 3.15 -20.26
N LEU A 52 5.39 1.96 -20.08
CA LEU A 52 6.22 1.64 -18.92
C LEU A 52 7.49 2.50 -18.84
N GLU A 53 8.10 2.81 -19.98
CA GLU A 53 9.27 3.72 -20.04
C GLU A 53 8.86 5.16 -19.74
N VAL A 54 7.76 5.61 -20.36
CA VAL A 54 7.22 6.95 -20.10
C VAL A 54 6.88 7.09 -18.62
N TYR A 55 6.25 6.08 -18.00
CA TYR A 55 6.01 6.02 -16.56
C TYR A 55 7.30 6.15 -15.75
N SER A 56 8.34 5.37 -16.08
CA SER A 56 9.63 5.41 -15.37
C SER A 56 10.24 6.82 -15.39
N PHE A 57 10.27 7.48 -16.55
CA PHE A 57 10.80 8.85 -16.67
C PHE A 57 9.93 9.89 -15.98
N LEU A 58 8.59 9.80 -16.10
CA LEU A 58 7.67 10.71 -15.42
C LEU A 58 7.77 10.59 -13.90
N MET A 59 7.86 9.37 -13.36
CA MET A 59 8.06 9.17 -11.92
C MET A 59 9.38 9.74 -11.43
N GLN A 60 10.48 9.52 -12.16
CA GLN A 60 11.77 10.12 -11.82
C GLN A 60 11.71 11.65 -11.84
N ALA A 61 11.11 12.24 -12.87
CA ALA A 61 10.91 13.69 -12.95
C ALA A 61 10.02 14.20 -11.81
N PHE A 62 8.96 13.47 -11.46
CA PHE A 62 8.05 13.83 -10.37
C PHE A 62 8.76 13.85 -9.02
N VAL A 63 9.54 12.82 -8.71
CA VAL A 63 10.32 12.75 -7.46
C VAL A 63 11.36 13.88 -7.42
N LYS A 64 12.14 14.07 -8.50
CA LYS A 64 13.15 15.12 -8.58
C LYS A 64 12.56 16.53 -8.45
N SER A 65 11.36 16.74 -8.97
CA SER A 65 10.66 18.03 -8.90
C SER A 65 10.28 18.44 -7.47
N HIS A 66 10.33 17.56 -6.48
CA HIS A 66 10.12 17.95 -5.08
C HIS A 66 11.38 18.51 -4.39
N GLY A 67 12.52 18.54 -5.09
CA GLY A 67 13.74 19.24 -4.66
C GLY A 67 13.70 20.75 -4.97
N ALA A 68 14.85 21.42 -4.83
CA ALA A 68 14.96 22.89 -4.88
C ALA A 68 14.56 23.53 -6.23
N ASP A 69 14.61 22.79 -7.34
CA ASP A 69 14.48 23.33 -8.70
C ASP A 69 13.12 23.02 -9.39
N GLY A 70 12.16 22.45 -8.68
CA GLY A 70 10.89 22.03 -9.27
C GLY A 70 9.76 23.02 -9.03
N GLY A 71 9.29 23.66 -10.11
CA GLY A 71 8.10 24.52 -10.06
C GLY A 71 6.83 23.72 -9.78
N GLU A 72 5.95 24.24 -8.91
CA GLU A 72 4.70 23.58 -8.51
C GLU A 72 3.84 23.18 -9.71
N GLN A 73 3.71 24.07 -10.69
CA GLN A 73 2.98 23.81 -11.93
C GLN A 73 3.49 22.56 -12.68
N PHE A 74 4.81 22.37 -12.72
CA PHE A 74 5.42 21.20 -13.36
C PHE A 74 5.09 19.92 -12.59
N ARG A 75 5.15 19.97 -11.25
CA ARG A 75 4.79 18.84 -10.38
C ARG A 75 3.34 18.41 -10.61
N GLN A 76 2.43 19.38 -10.55
CA GLN A 76 1.00 19.15 -10.72
C GLN A 76 0.70 18.60 -12.11
N ARG A 77 1.39 19.10 -13.15
CA ARG A 77 1.22 18.59 -14.51
C ARG A 77 1.65 17.13 -14.63
N ILE A 78 2.81 16.75 -14.08
CA ILE A 78 3.26 15.35 -14.09
C ILE A 78 2.29 14.46 -13.30
N ALA A 79 1.91 14.86 -12.08
CA ALA A 79 0.95 14.11 -11.27
C ALA A 79 -0.38 13.91 -12.02
N GLY A 80 -0.87 14.95 -12.70
CA GLY A 80 -2.08 14.88 -13.51
C GLY A 80 -1.98 13.87 -14.65
N ILE A 81 -0.85 13.84 -15.36
CA ILE A 81 -0.59 12.87 -16.44
C ILE A 81 -0.54 11.45 -15.87
N LEU A 82 0.24 11.22 -14.82
CA LEU A 82 0.36 9.90 -14.17
C LEU A 82 -1.02 9.38 -13.73
N GLN A 83 -1.81 10.21 -13.07
CA GLN A 83 -3.13 9.80 -12.58
C GLN A 83 -4.13 9.55 -13.70
N ARG A 84 -4.25 10.46 -14.67
CA ARG A 84 -5.33 10.42 -15.68
C ARG A 84 -5.02 9.49 -16.84
N ARG A 85 -3.75 9.40 -17.25
CA ARG A 85 -3.36 8.68 -18.47
C ARG A 85 -2.78 7.30 -18.19
N ILE A 86 -2.09 7.13 -17.06
CA ILE A 86 -1.41 5.87 -16.74
C ILE A 86 -2.27 5.08 -15.75
N PHE A 87 -2.47 5.58 -14.53
CA PHE A 87 -3.10 4.78 -13.47
C PHE A 87 -4.61 4.58 -13.66
N LYS A 88 -5.31 5.59 -14.22
CA LYS A 88 -6.73 5.55 -14.56
C LYS A 88 -6.99 5.46 -16.06
N GLY A 89 -5.98 5.04 -16.83
CA GLY A 89 -6.12 4.77 -18.25
C GLY A 89 -7.18 3.70 -18.51
N ARG A 90 -7.85 3.78 -19.67
CA ARG A 90 -8.82 2.76 -20.10
C ARG A 90 -8.14 1.41 -20.33
N GLU A 91 -6.97 1.46 -20.94
CA GLU A 91 -6.10 0.32 -21.21
C GLU A 91 -4.83 0.45 -20.38
N TYR A 92 -4.11 -0.66 -20.25
CA TYR A 92 -2.79 -0.73 -19.66
C TYR A 92 -1.89 -1.60 -20.54
N PRO A 93 -0.56 -1.51 -20.39
CA PRO A 93 0.36 -2.32 -21.16
C PRO A 93 0.11 -3.81 -20.92
N GLU A 94 -0.26 -4.52 -21.99
CA GLU A 94 -0.51 -5.97 -22.00
C GLU A 94 0.25 -6.61 -23.16
N GLY A 95 0.62 -7.89 -23.00
CA GLY A 95 1.20 -8.73 -24.07
C GLY A 95 2.63 -9.23 -23.79
N ASN A 96 3.03 -10.20 -24.61
CA ASN A 96 4.26 -11.01 -24.44
C ASN A 96 5.59 -10.24 -24.52
N GLY A 97 5.56 -8.94 -24.84
CA GLY A 97 6.75 -8.08 -24.93
C GLY A 97 7.15 -7.41 -23.61
N ILE A 98 6.46 -7.71 -22.50
CA ILE A 98 6.77 -7.16 -21.18
C ILE A 98 7.53 -8.18 -20.36
N GLU A 99 8.80 -7.90 -20.08
CA GLU A 99 9.61 -8.72 -19.18
C GLU A 99 9.16 -8.53 -17.72
N PHE A 100 8.93 -9.64 -17.01
CA PHE A 100 8.55 -9.61 -15.60
C PHE A 100 9.59 -8.87 -14.73
N SER A 101 10.88 -9.11 -14.96
CA SER A 101 12.00 -8.47 -14.24
C SER A 101 11.92 -6.92 -14.27
N LYS A 102 11.40 -6.37 -15.37
CA LYS A 102 11.18 -4.93 -15.51
C LYS A 102 10.06 -4.47 -14.58
N LEU A 103 8.93 -5.17 -14.56
CA LEU A 103 7.79 -4.86 -13.67
C LEU A 103 8.17 -5.02 -12.21
N GLU A 104 8.89 -6.08 -11.86
CA GLU A 104 9.41 -6.34 -10.53
C GLU A 104 10.26 -5.16 -10.03
N ARG A 105 11.21 -4.69 -10.84
CA ARG A 105 12.05 -3.53 -10.52
C ARG A 105 11.24 -2.24 -10.38
N LEU A 106 10.20 -2.05 -11.19
CA LEU A 106 9.31 -0.88 -11.10
C LEU A 106 8.46 -0.96 -9.82
N LEU A 107 7.98 -2.14 -9.46
CA LEU A 107 7.21 -2.38 -8.24
C LEU A 107 8.08 -2.10 -7.02
N GLU A 108 9.30 -2.64 -6.97
CA GLU A 108 10.24 -2.40 -5.88
C GLU A 108 10.49 -0.90 -5.67
N LYS A 109 10.72 -0.14 -6.75
CA LYS A 109 10.87 1.32 -6.69
C LYS A 109 9.61 2.02 -6.16
N ALA A 110 8.43 1.60 -6.63
CA ALA A 110 7.15 2.15 -6.17
C ALA A 110 6.92 1.88 -4.68
N LEU A 111 7.14 0.65 -4.21
CA LEU A 111 7.00 0.26 -2.82
C LEU A 111 8.01 0.98 -1.92
N ARG A 112 9.26 1.17 -2.37
CA ARG A 112 10.27 1.96 -1.66
C ARG A 112 9.86 3.42 -1.51
N LEU A 113 9.30 4.03 -2.57
CA LEU A 113 8.79 5.41 -2.51
C LEU A 113 7.55 5.53 -1.61
N ALA A 114 6.62 4.58 -1.71
CA ALA A 114 5.41 4.53 -0.89
C ALA A 114 5.72 4.37 0.61
N SER A 115 6.77 3.62 0.95
CA SER A 115 7.16 3.34 2.33
C SER A 115 8.10 4.37 2.94
N ARG A 116 8.94 5.06 2.16
CA ARG A 116 10.04 5.89 2.71
C ARG A 116 10.02 7.36 2.30
N SER A 117 9.17 7.75 1.35
CA SER A 117 9.13 9.14 0.88
C SER A 117 8.73 10.11 2.00
N ARG A 118 9.44 11.23 2.09
CA ARG A 118 9.10 12.35 3.00
C ARG A 118 7.91 13.16 2.49
N TYR A 119 7.70 13.18 1.17
CA TYR A 119 6.60 13.90 0.54
C TYR A 119 5.38 12.99 0.41
N SER A 120 4.28 13.38 1.05
CA SER A 120 3.02 12.61 1.06
C SER A 120 2.42 12.43 -0.33
N THR A 121 2.56 13.43 -1.20
CA THR A 121 2.17 13.41 -2.62
C THR A 121 2.93 12.34 -3.39
N VAL A 122 4.26 12.27 -3.22
CA VAL A 122 5.11 11.23 -3.82
C VAL A 122 4.72 9.84 -3.33
N ALA A 123 4.50 9.68 -2.02
CA ALA A 123 4.05 8.42 -1.46
C ALA A 123 2.70 7.98 -2.06
N SER A 124 1.73 8.89 -2.17
CA SER A 124 0.41 8.63 -2.75
C SER A 124 0.48 8.22 -4.23
N VAL A 125 1.26 8.95 -5.04
CA VAL A 125 1.48 8.62 -6.45
C VAL A 125 2.17 7.25 -6.60
N ALA A 126 3.14 6.94 -5.74
CA ALA A 126 3.82 5.65 -5.74
C ALA A 126 2.91 4.48 -5.32
N GLN A 127 1.94 4.71 -4.43
CA GLN A 127 0.92 3.72 -4.09
C GLN A 127 0.03 3.40 -5.30
N ASN A 128 -0.41 4.43 -6.03
CA ASN A 128 -1.18 4.24 -7.27
C ASN A 128 -0.36 3.53 -8.35
N ALA A 129 0.94 3.82 -8.43
CA ALA A 129 1.84 3.10 -9.31
C ALA A 129 1.95 1.62 -8.94
N ALA A 130 2.08 1.29 -7.65
CA ALA A 130 2.11 -0.10 -7.20
C ALA A 130 0.80 -0.85 -7.58
N PHE A 131 -0.37 -0.23 -7.40
CA PHE A 131 -1.63 -0.83 -7.84
C PHE A 131 -1.69 -1.06 -9.35
N TRP A 132 -1.21 -0.09 -10.14
CA TRP A 132 -1.18 -0.20 -11.59
C TRP A 132 -0.20 -1.28 -12.06
N ILE A 133 0.99 -1.38 -11.46
CA ILE A 133 1.98 -2.42 -11.79
C ILE A 133 1.45 -3.81 -11.41
N LEU A 134 0.83 -3.96 -10.24
CA LEU A 134 0.21 -5.22 -9.84
C LEU A 134 -0.92 -5.64 -10.79
N LYS A 135 -1.69 -4.68 -11.29
CA LYS A 135 -2.72 -4.96 -12.32
C LYS A 135 -2.09 -5.58 -13.58
N ILE A 136 -0.93 -5.07 -14.01
CA ILE A 136 -0.19 -5.63 -15.16
C ILE A 136 0.34 -7.02 -14.82
N ILE A 137 0.98 -7.19 -13.65
CA ILE A 137 1.51 -8.50 -13.22
C ILE A 137 0.41 -9.56 -13.19
N ASN A 138 -0.78 -9.24 -12.64
CA ASN A 138 -1.90 -10.20 -12.59
C ASN A 138 -2.48 -10.54 -13.97
N SER A 139 -2.25 -9.70 -14.99
CA SER A 139 -2.66 -10.00 -16.37
C SER A 139 -1.66 -10.90 -17.10
N MET A 140 -0.48 -11.12 -16.51
CA MET A 140 0.55 -11.99 -17.04
C MET A 140 0.39 -13.41 -16.50
N ASN A 141 0.82 -14.39 -17.30
CA ASN A 141 0.98 -15.77 -16.83
C ASN A 141 2.30 -15.89 -16.07
N CYS A 142 2.32 -15.38 -14.83
CA CYS A 142 3.48 -15.49 -13.96
C CYS A 142 3.64 -16.90 -13.38
N SER A 143 4.88 -17.34 -13.27
CA SER A 143 5.29 -18.53 -12.51
C SER A 143 5.14 -18.32 -11.00
N GLU A 144 5.15 -19.40 -10.23
CA GLU A 144 5.09 -19.33 -8.77
C GLU A 144 6.29 -18.58 -8.18
N GLU A 145 7.49 -18.75 -8.75
CA GLU A 145 8.70 -18.04 -8.33
C GLU A 145 8.60 -16.53 -8.55
N GLU A 146 8.00 -16.12 -9.66
CA GLU A 146 7.76 -14.71 -9.96
C GLU A 146 6.76 -14.09 -8.97
N LEU A 147 5.66 -14.80 -8.68
CA LEU A 147 4.69 -14.35 -7.69
C LEU A 147 5.29 -14.30 -6.27
N ALA A 148 6.11 -15.28 -5.90
CA ALA A 148 6.86 -15.28 -4.63
C ALA A 148 7.79 -14.07 -4.53
N SER A 149 8.51 -13.72 -5.62
CA SER A 149 9.35 -12.52 -5.66
C SER A 149 8.55 -11.23 -5.44
N VAL A 150 7.33 -11.13 -5.99
CA VAL A 150 6.42 -10.00 -5.72
C VAL A 150 6.09 -9.91 -4.23
N VAL A 151 5.72 -11.03 -3.61
CA VAL A 151 5.44 -11.12 -2.17
C VAL A 151 6.64 -10.69 -1.35
N ASP A 152 7.86 -11.10 -1.72
CA ASP A 152 9.08 -10.74 -1.00
C ASP A 152 9.33 -9.23 -0.96
N LYS A 153 8.94 -8.48 -2.01
CA LYS A 153 8.99 -7.01 -1.97
C LYS A 153 8.03 -6.43 -0.92
N PHE A 154 6.85 -7.05 -0.74
CA PHE A 154 5.92 -6.68 0.33
C PHE A 154 6.43 -7.08 1.71
N ARG A 155 7.02 -8.28 1.86
CA ARG A 155 7.67 -8.72 3.09
C ARG A 155 8.75 -7.73 3.51
N SER A 156 9.57 -7.26 2.55
CA SER A 156 10.64 -6.29 2.79
C SER A 156 10.12 -4.96 3.38
N ILE A 157 9.07 -4.36 2.80
CA ILE A 157 8.52 -3.10 3.33
C ILE A 157 7.80 -3.26 4.67
N LEU A 158 7.19 -4.43 4.93
CA LEU A 158 6.57 -4.75 6.22
C LEU A 158 7.63 -5.02 7.29
N ASN A 159 8.75 -5.64 6.93
CA ASN A 159 9.85 -5.84 7.85
C ASN A 159 10.46 -4.53 8.34
N ASP A 160 10.49 -3.53 7.46
CA ASP A 160 10.90 -2.17 7.80
C ASP A 160 9.83 -1.36 8.54
N TYR A 161 8.59 -1.84 8.66
CA TYR A 161 7.46 -1.07 9.21
C TYR A 161 7.76 -0.52 10.61
N ASP A 162 8.37 -1.31 11.49
CA ASP A 162 8.71 -0.91 12.86
C ASP A 162 9.92 0.04 12.98
N ARG A 163 10.66 0.26 11.90
CA ARG A 163 11.83 1.14 11.91
C ARG A 163 11.39 2.60 11.88
N LYS A 164 12.12 3.47 12.58
CA LYS A 164 11.89 4.94 12.62
C LYS A 164 11.81 5.60 11.23
N LYS A 165 12.44 5.00 10.22
CA LYS A 165 12.49 5.51 8.84
C LYS A 165 11.26 5.11 8.01
N SER A 166 10.43 4.19 8.49
CA SER A 166 9.21 3.81 7.79
C SER A 166 8.14 4.89 7.94
N ARG A 167 7.64 5.33 6.79
CA ARG A 167 6.49 6.21 6.60
C ARG A 167 5.34 5.46 5.92
N LEU A 168 5.42 4.12 5.91
CA LEU A 168 4.44 3.25 5.28
C LEU A 168 3.09 3.44 5.96
N LYS A 169 2.09 3.76 5.15
CA LYS A 169 0.69 3.77 5.59
C LYS A 169 0.12 2.37 5.44
N LEU A 170 -0.21 1.70 6.53
CA LEU A 170 -0.73 0.33 6.44
C LEU A 170 -2.10 0.25 5.73
N GLY A 171 -2.83 1.36 5.65
CA GLY A 171 -4.00 1.51 4.77
C GLY A 171 -3.73 1.15 3.31
N PHE A 172 -2.52 1.44 2.80
CA PHE A 172 -2.12 1.03 1.46
C PHE A 172 -1.96 -0.49 1.35
N VAL A 173 -1.28 -1.14 2.29
CA VAL A 173 -1.09 -2.60 2.28
C VAL A 173 -2.44 -3.32 2.39
N ARG A 174 -3.34 -2.83 3.24
CA ARG A 174 -4.72 -3.36 3.30
C ARG A 174 -5.43 -3.30 1.95
N GLU A 175 -5.28 -2.20 1.23
CA GLU A 175 -5.87 -2.06 -0.10
C GLU A 175 -5.21 -2.98 -1.14
N VAL A 176 -3.90 -3.24 -1.03
CA VAL A 176 -3.22 -4.26 -1.84
C VAL A 176 -3.84 -5.63 -1.60
N VAL A 177 -4.01 -6.02 -0.33
CA VAL A 177 -4.63 -7.30 0.06
C VAL A 177 -6.05 -7.43 -0.48
N ARG A 178 -6.87 -6.37 -0.40
CA ARG A 178 -8.24 -6.40 -0.93
C ARG A 178 -8.29 -6.62 -2.44
N ARG A 179 -7.35 -6.05 -3.18
CA ARG A 179 -7.28 -6.16 -4.64
C ARG A 179 -6.58 -7.42 -5.11
N ASN A 180 -5.68 -7.97 -4.29
CA ASN A 180 -4.83 -9.11 -4.59
C ASN A 180 -4.79 -10.04 -3.37
N PRO A 181 -5.85 -10.83 -3.13
CA PRO A 181 -5.93 -11.67 -1.93
C PRO A 181 -4.77 -12.64 -1.75
N TRP A 182 -4.21 -13.16 -2.85
CA TRP A 182 -3.06 -14.06 -2.85
C TRP A 182 -1.83 -13.45 -2.14
N ILE A 183 -1.58 -12.15 -2.31
CA ILE A 183 -0.51 -11.45 -1.57
C ILE A 183 -0.80 -11.46 -0.07
N GLY A 184 -2.06 -11.26 0.32
CA GLY A 184 -2.45 -11.26 1.73
C GLY A 184 -2.26 -12.62 2.40
N GLN A 185 -2.60 -13.70 1.71
CA GLN A 185 -2.45 -15.07 2.20
C GLN A 185 -0.99 -15.38 2.48
N GLU A 186 -0.10 -15.06 1.54
CA GLU A 186 1.34 -15.25 1.69
C GLU A 186 1.96 -14.41 2.80
N LEU A 187 1.43 -13.20 3.02
CA LEU A 187 1.89 -12.31 4.09
C LEU A 187 1.33 -12.68 5.47
N PHE A 188 0.33 -13.55 5.58
CA PHE A 188 -0.41 -13.80 6.81
C PHE A 188 0.51 -14.12 7.99
N GLY A 189 1.36 -15.14 7.84
CA GLY A 189 2.27 -15.58 8.90
C GLY A 189 3.22 -14.47 9.37
N LEU A 190 3.75 -13.67 8.44
CA LEU A 190 4.62 -12.54 8.77
C LEU A 190 3.85 -11.46 9.55
N VAL A 191 2.62 -11.14 9.15
CA VAL A 191 1.82 -10.11 9.83
C VAL A 191 1.46 -10.57 11.24
N VAL A 192 1.06 -11.83 11.42
CA VAL A 192 0.78 -12.44 12.74
C VAL A 192 1.98 -12.30 13.68
N GLN A 193 3.17 -12.72 13.23
CA GLN A 193 4.42 -12.57 14.01
C GLN A 193 4.75 -11.10 14.33
N LYS A 194 4.47 -10.17 13.40
CA LYS A 194 4.71 -8.74 13.62
C LYS A 194 3.77 -8.14 14.65
N VAL A 195 2.54 -8.63 14.79
CA VAL A 195 1.61 -8.16 15.83
C VAL A 195 2.19 -8.45 17.22
N GLU A 196 2.76 -9.65 17.42
CA GLU A 196 3.39 -10.05 18.69
C GLU A 196 4.60 -9.17 19.03
N GLY A 197 5.45 -8.87 18.04
CA GLY A 197 6.66 -8.05 18.21
C GLY A 197 6.45 -6.53 18.26
N ALA A 198 5.24 -6.04 18.01
CA ALA A 198 4.96 -4.60 17.89
C ALA A 198 4.99 -3.88 19.25
N ARG A 199 6.02 -3.04 19.45
CA ARG A 199 6.21 -2.29 20.71
C ARG A 199 5.19 -1.17 20.92
N ALA A 200 4.66 -0.58 19.84
CA ALA A 200 3.76 0.56 19.90
C ALA A 200 2.31 0.10 19.68
N GLU A 201 1.43 0.38 20.65
CA GLU A 201 0.02 -0.05 20.64
C GLU A 201 -0.70 0.39 19.34
N TYR A 202 -0.50 1.63 18.89
CA TYR A 202 -1.09 2.11 17.63
C TYR A 202 -0.68 1.25 16.42
N ARG A 203 0.59 0.86 16.32
CA ARG A 203 1.10 0.04 15.21
C ARG A 203 0.60 -1.39 15.30
N ARG A 204 0.55 -1.93 16.51
CA ARG A 204 -0.06 -3.23 16.80
C ARG A 204 -1.52 -3.26 16.34
N ASN A 205 -2.30 -2.22 16.64
CA ASN A 205 -3.69 -2.12 16.18
C ASN A 205 -3.80 -2.05 14.66
N GLN A 206 -2.92 -1.31 13.98
CA GLN A 206 -2.88 -1.33 12.51
C GLN A 206 -2.59 -2.73 11.96
N LEU A 207 -1.62 -3.44 12.53
CA LEU A 207 -1.30 -4.81 12.11
C LEU A 207 -2.47 -5.77 12.35
N LEU A 208 -3.19 -5.64 13.47
CA LEU A 208 -4.44 -6.38 13.72
C LEU A 208 -5.51 -6.08 12.66
N GLU A 209 -5.69 -4.81 12.26
CA GLU A 209 -6.58 -4.45 11.15
C GLU A 209 -6.13 -5.04 9.81
N LEU A 210 -4.83 -5.28 9.61
CA LEU A 210 -4.30 -5.94 8.43
C LEU A 210 -4.57 -7.46 8.46
N VAL A 211 -4.36 -8.13 9.60
CA VAL A 211 -4.77 -9.53 9.80
C VAL A 211 -6.27 -9.66 9.50
N ASP A 212 -7.09 -8.81 10.12
CA ASP A 212 -8.54 -8.74 9.91
C ASP A 212 -8.93 -8.59 8.43
N CYS A 213 -8.14 -7.84 7.65
CA CYS A 213 -8.33 -7.64 6.22
C CYS A 213 -7.94 -8.87 5.39
N ILE A 214 -6.86 -9.56 5.74
CA ILE A 214 -6.43 -10.81 5.10
C ILE A 214 -7.49 -11.89 5.32
N LEU A 215 -7.94 -12.05 6.56
CA LEU A 215 -8.99 -13.01 6.95
C LEU A 215 -10.27 -12.82 6.13
N LYS A 216 -10.71 -11.57 5.96
CA LYS A 216 -11.89 -11.23 5.13
C LYS A 216 -11.73 -11.58 3.66
N SER A 217 -10.50 -11.48 3.15
CA SER A 217 -10.20 -11.66 1.74
C SER A 217 -9.76 -13.09 1.44
N TRP A 218 -9.79 -14.01 2.41
CA TRP A 218 -9.28 -15.35 2.22
C TRP A 218 -10.11 -16.15 1.21
N VAL A 219 -9.43 -16.73 0.22
CA VAL A 219 -10.01 -17.55 -0.86
C VAL A 219 -9.28 -18.90 -0.86
N GLY A 220 -10.02 -19.99 -1.04
CA GLY A 220 -9.46 -21.34 -1.05
C GLY A 220 -9.39 -21.99 0.33
N ASP A 221 -8.81 -23.19 0.38
CA ASP A 221 -8.48 -23.86 1.63
C ASP A 221 -7.30 -23.14 2.30
N ALA A 222 -7.38 -23.04 3.62
CA ALA A 222 -6.41 -22.38 4.48
C ALA A 222 -5.94 -23.29 5.61
N SER A 223 -6.46 -24.53 5.68
CA SER A 223 -6.30 -25.45 6.80
C SER A 223 -4.84 -25.53 7.25
N GLU A 224 -3.92 -25.82 6.34
CA GLU A 224 -2.49 -25.96 6.63
C GLU A 224 -1.85 -24.67 7.19
N VAL A 225 -2.07 -23.52 6.53
CA VAL A 225 -1.51 -22.24 6.98
C VAL A 225 -2.05 -21.87 8.35
N TRP A 226 -3.33 -22.13 8.60
CA TRP A 226 -3.95 -21.86 9.89
C TRP A 226 -3.46 -22.79 10.98
N THR A 227 -3.32 -24.08 10.71
CA THR A 227 -2.75 -25.04 11.65
C THR A 227 -1.33 -24.62 12.04
N ASN A 228 -0.52 -24.18 11.08
CA ASN A 228 0.85 -23.71 11.32
C ASN A 228 0.93 -22.45 12.20
N HIS A 229 -0.08 -21.58 12.14
CA HIS A 229 -0.13 -20.34 12.92
C HIS A 229 -1.11 -20.38 14.09
N LEU A 230 -1.72 -21.54 14.38
CA LEU A 230 -2.83 -21.66 15.33
C LEU A 230 -2.41 -21.28 16.75
N ALA A 231 -1.23 -21.74 17.18
CA ALA A 231 -0.69 -21.42 18.50
C ALA A 231 -0.44 -19.91 18.66
N GLN A 232 0.11 -19.25 17.64
CA GLN A 232 0.33 -17.79 17.62
C GLN A 232 -1.00 -17.03 17.68
N LEU A 233 -2.01 -17.50 16.96
CA LEU A 233 -3.36 -16.91 17.01
C LEU A 233 -4.01 -17.06 18.39
N CYS A 234 -3.84 -18.22 19.05
CA CYS A 234 -4.30 -18.42 20.43
C CYS A 234 -3.62 -17.46 21.41
N GLU A 235 -2.30 -17.32 21.32
CA GLU A 235 -1.54 -16.36 22.15
C GLU A 235 -1.94 -14.90 21.88
N LEU A 236 -2.18 -14.54 20.61
CA LEU A 236 -2.70 -13.23 20.25
C LEU A 236 -4.10 -12.99 20.83
N ILE A 237 -5.00 -13.98 20.80
CA ILE A 237 -6.31 -13.88 21.44
C ILE A 237 -6.13 -13.65 22.95
N ARG A 238 -5.28 -14.44 23.61
CA ARG A 238 -4.99 -14.30 25.04
C ARG A 238 -4.50 -12.89 25.37
N GLU A 239 -3.53 -12.39 24.62
CA GLU A 239 -2.94 -11.08 24.86
C GLU A 239 -3.95 -9.94 24.66
N VAL A 240 -4.73 -10.00 23.57
CA VAL A 240 -5.69 -8.94 23.25
C VAL A 240 -6.89 -8.96 24.21
N LEU A 241 -7.33 -10.12 24.67
CA LEU A 241 -8.41 -10.26 25.67
C LEU A 241 -7.94 -10.01 27.11
N SER A 242 -6.66 -10.21 27.43
CA SER A 242 -6.14 -9.90 28.77
C SER A 242 -6.00 -8.40 29.02
N LYS A 243 -5.78 -7.60 27.95
CA LYS A 243 -5.63 -6.14 28.01
C LYS A 243 -6.72 -5.44 27.22
N VAL A 244 -7.98 -5.71 27.57
CA VAL A 244 -9.12 -5.10 26.89
C VAL A 244 -9.06 -3.57 27.02
N PRO A 245 -9.10 -2.82 25.89
CA PRO A 245 -9.10 -1.37 25.95
C PRO A 245 -10.34 -0.82 26.68
N GLU A 246 -10.24 0.29 27.40
CA GLU A 246 -11.42 0.91 28.03
C GLU A 246 -12.39 1.50 26.99
N ASN A 247 -11.82 2.03 25.90
CA ASN A 247 -12.56 2.66 24.81
C ASN A 247 -13.51 1.66 24.11
N LYS A 248 -14.80 1.99 24.08
CA LYS A 248 -15.87 1.17 23.49
C LYS A 248 -15.64 0.79 22.03
N SER A 249 -15.08 1.68 21.20
CA SER A 249 -14.76 1.37 19.79
C SER A 249 -13.68 0.30 19.70
N ARG A 250 -12.60 0.47 20.47
CA ARG A 250 -11.48 -0.48 20.49
C ARG A 250 -11.90 -1.84 21.06
N ARG A 251 -12.76 -1.87 22.08
CA ARG A 251 -13.35 -3.14 22.57
C ARG A 251 -14.11 -3.88 21.48
N ARG A 252 -14.89 -3.15 20.68
CA ARG A 252 -15.61 -3.74 19.54
C ARG A 252 -14.63 -4.29 18.49
N GLU A 253 -13.55 -3.58 18.19
CA GLU A 253 -12.52 -4.03 17.26
C GLU A 253 -11.84 -5.33 17.72
N VAL A 254 -11.43 -5.37 19.00
CA VAL A 254 -10.88 -6.58 19.65
C VAL A 254 -11.86 -7.76 19.55
N ARG A 255 -13.11 -7.54 19.94
CA ARG A 255 -14.13 -8.59 19.89
C ARG A 255 -14.38 -9.07 18.46
N ASN A 256 -14.43 -8.15 17.50
CA ASN A 256 -14.62 -8.48 16.08
C ASN A 256 -13.45 -9.31 15.54
N PHE A 257 -12.21 -8.95 15.90
CA PHE A 257 -11.01 -9.69 15.53
C PHE A 257 -11.07 -11.13 16.05
N CYS A 258 -11.28 -11.31 17.37
CA CYS A 258 -11.37 -12.64 17.97
C CYS A 258 -12.54 -13.46 17.38
N THR A 259 -13.71 -12.84 17.20
CA THR A 259 -14.88 -13.52 16.61
C THR A 259 -14.59 -14.02 15.20
N ARG A 260 -13.80 -13.29 14.41
CA ARG A 260 -13.44 -13.73 13.06
C ARG A 260 -12.42 -14.84 13.04
N ILE A 261 -11.48 -14.86 13.98
CA ILE A 261 -10.59 -16.02 14.16
C ILE A 261 -11.45 -17.26 14.44
N LEU A 262 -12.40 -17.16 15.38
CA LEU A 262 -13.31 -18.26 15.69
C LEU A 262 -14.13 -18.71 14.48
N GLN A 263 -14.71 -17.78 13.71
CA GLN A 263 -15.43 -18.08 12.49
C GLN A 263 -14.55 -18.79 11.44
N ALA A 264 -13.31 -18.35 11.28
CA ALA A 264 -12.39 -18.96 10.34
C ALA A 264 -11.95 -20.37 10.80
N VAL A 265 -11.70 -20.58 12.10
CA VAL A 265 -11.42 -21.91 12.67
C VAL A 265 -12.58 -22.88 12.37
N LEU A 266 -13.83 -22.44 12.51
CA LEU A 266 -15.00 -23.24 12.13
C LEU A 266 -15.05 -23.47 10.61
N LYS A 267 -14.83 -22.43 9.82
CA LYS A 267 -14.85 -22.50 8.34
C LYS A 267 -13.84 -23.51 7.80
N PHE A 268 -12.67 -23.64 8.43
CA PHE A 268 -11.61 -24.56 8.02
C PHE A 268 -11.62 -25.89 8.78
N ASN A 269 -12.69 -26.19 9.54
CA ASN A 269 -12.85 -27.43 10.33
C ASN A 269 -11.70 -27.69 11.32
N LEU A 270 -11.09 -26.64 11.88
CA LEU A 270 -9.94 -26.75 12.81
C LEU A 270 -10.35 -26.72 14.28
N LYS A 271 -11.62 -27.08 14.60
CA LYS A 271 -12.18 -26.96 15.95
C LYS A 271 -11.35 -27.69 17.00
N GLU A 272 -11.05 -28.97 16.77
CA GLU A 272 -10.32 -29.81 17.73
C GLU A 272 -8.89 -29.32 17.93
N GLN A 273 -8.20 -29.00 16.83
CA GLN A 273 -6.85 -28.45 16.86
C GLN A 273 -6.80 -27.14 17.65
N PHE A 274 -7.81 -26.28 17.47
CA PHE A 274 -7.92 -25.03 18.19
C PHE A 274 -8.20 -25.26 19.68
N GLN A 275 -9.13 -26.16 20.01
CA GLN A 275 -9.40 -26.53 21.41
C GLN A 275 -8.17 -27.11 22.12
N ASN A 276 -7.33 -27.84 21.40
CA ASN A 276 -6.08 -28.40 21.93
C ASN A 276 -4.96 -27.36 22.05
N ALA A 277 -4.94 -26.34 21.18
CA ALA A 277 -3.98 -25.25 21.22
C ALA A 277 -4.31 -24.16 22.26
N LEU A 278 -5.55 -24.11 22.77
CA LEU A 278 -5.96 -23.13 23.77
C LEU A 278 -5.41 -23.47 25.16
N SER A 279 -4.67 -22.54 25.76
CA SER A 279 -4.35 -22.63 27.18
C SER A 279 -5.60 -22.46 28.05
N PRO A 280 -5.64 -23.03 29.28
CA PRO A 280 -6.79 -22.89 30.20
C PRO A 280 -7.16 -21.43 30.48
N GLU A 281 -6.15 -20.56 30.56
CA GLU A 281 -6.30 -19.11 30.71
C GLU A 281 -7.00 -18.50 29.49
N THR A 282 -6.55 -18.82 28.28
CA THR A 282 -7.15 -18.31 27.04
C THR A 282 -8.59 -18.79 26.88
N TYR A 283 -8.86 -20.04 27.24
CA TYR A 283 -10.21 -20.61 27.23
C TYR A 283 -11.16 -19.83 28.15
N SER A 284 -10.75 -19.57 29.40
CA SER A 284 -11.58 -18.80 30.35
C SER A 284 -11.82 -17.36 29.89
N LEU A 285 -10.80 -16.70 29.33
CA LEU A 285 -10.94 -15.36 28.73
C LEU A 285 -11.90 -15.34 27.55
N CYS A 286 -11.81 -16.32 26.65
CA CYS A 286 -12.72 -16.45 25.51
C CYS A 286 -14.17 -16.65 25.97
N GLN A 287 -14.38 -17.54 26.96
CA GLN A 287 -15.71 -17.79 27.51
C GLN A 287 -16.30 -16.55 28.17
N ALA A 288 -15.52 -15.82 28.98
CA ALA A 288 -15.98 -14.64 29.68
C ALA A 288 -16.29 -13.46 28.74
N GLN A 289 -15.47 -13.24 27.70
CA GLN A 289 -15.54 -12.01 26.90
C GLN A 289 -16.21 -12.16 25.52
N LEU A 290 -16.13 -13.34 24.90
CA LEU A 290 -16.67 -13.58 23.56
C LEU A 290 -18.08 -14.20 23.61
N GLY A 291 -18.43 -14.87 24.71
CA GLY A 291 -19.77 -15.36 24.99
C GLY A 291 -20.30 -16.27 23.89
N THR A 292 -21.39 -15.85 23.23
CA THR A 292 -22.06 -16.62 22.16
C THR A 292 -21.14 -16.95 20.98
N ALA A 293 -20.17 -16.10 20.66
CA ALA A 293 -19.22 -16.37 19.58
C ALA A 293 -18.30 -17.57 19.87
N PHE A 294 -18.06 -17.86 21.16
CA PHE A 294 -17.23 -18.99 21.59
C PHE A 294 -18.04 -20.24 21.95
N ALA A 295 -19.39 -20.17 21.96
CA ALA A 295 -20.24 -21.31 22.29
C ALA A 295 -19.94 -22.59 21.48
N PRO A 296 -19.64 -22.55 20.16
CA PRO A 296 -19.31 -23.75 19.39
C PRO A 296 -18.03 -24.49 19.83
N PHE A 297 -17.17 -23.83 20.61
CA PHE A 297 -15.87 -24.31 21.06
C PHE A 297 -15.87 -24.79 22.51
N LYS A 298 -17.01 -24.74 23.19
CA LYS A 298 -17.13 -25.36 24.50
C LYS A 298 -16.87 -26.85 24.36
N LYS A 299 -16.03 -27.41 25.23
CA LYS A 299 -15.95 -28.86 25.39
C LYS A 299 -17.28 -29.26 26.03
N ASP A 300 -17.99 -30.19 25.39
CA ASP A 300 -19.14 -30.80 26.03
C ASP A 300 -18.64 -31.45 27.31
N SER A 301 -19.20 -31.02 28.44
CA SER A 301 -18.92 -31.59 29.74
C SER A 301 -19.41 -33.04 29.74
N GLU A 302 -18.48 -33.99 29.68
CA GLU A 302 -18.66 -35.31 30.31
C GLU A 302 -18.76 -35.16 31.83
#